data_AF-A0A0G0YCT9-F1
#
_entry.id   AF-A0A0G0YCT9-F1
#
_cell.length_a   1.000
_cell.length_b   1.000
_cell.length_c   1.000
_cell.angle_alpha   90.00
_cell.angle_beta   90.00
_cell.angle_gamma   90.00
#
_symmetry.space_group_name_H-M   'P 1'
#
loop_
_entity.id
_entity.type
_entity.pdbx_description
1 polymer ?
#
loop_
_entity_poly.entity_id
_entity_poly.type
_entity_poly.pdbx_seq_one_letter_code
_entity_poly.pdbx_strand_id
1 'polypeptide(L)'
;MENNINTMIDFLIKGSMPIVGVIVGYLIANKKYIFQKTYDQKLLCLIDLYKQIVRLEFVLKRYVHFIGAEMTKDSIDNKIETLNEIKKDFQKFQHGFWEMEIVLDDNTTDKIKKFLEKYIEITSKLTVSNINQQLGDLEQSNIKWNESFKLVSSDLIEIKDKIKIEFKKTLKKGF
;
A
#
# COMPACT_ATOMS: atom_id res chain seq x y z
N MET A 1 14.58 -62.89 32.53
CA MET A 1 14.90 -61.49 32.88
C MET A 1 14.55 -60.50 31.78
N GLU A 2 14.39 -60.92 30.52
CA GLU A 2 14.00 -60.04 29.39
C GLU A 2 12.59 -59.41 29.52
N ASN A 3 11.62 -60.11 30.10
CA ASN A 3 10.25 -59.58 30.24
C ASN A 3 10.16 -58.34 31.15
N ASN A 4 10.97 -58.24 32.21
CA ASN A 4 10.93 -57.07 33.10
C ASN A 4 11.54 -55.81 32.45
N ILE A 5 12.55 -55.99 31.60
CA ILE A 5 13.21 -54.88 30.90
C ILE A 5 12.27 -54.31 29.83
N ASN A 6 11.61 -55.18 29.05
CA ASN A 6 10.62 -54.74 28.05
C ASN A 6 9.42 -54.02 28.69
N THR A 7 8.93 -54.49 29.84
CA THR A 7 7.80 -53.85 30.53
C THR A 7 8.16 -52.48 31.11
N MET A 8 9.40 -52.32 31.62
CA MET A 8 9.90 -51.06 32.16
C MET A 8 10.16 -50.02 31.06
N ILE A 9 10.68 -50.45 29.91
CA ILE A 9 10.85 -49.62 28.71
C ILE A 9 9.48 -49.16 28.19
N ASP A 10 8.51 -50.08 28.11
CA ASP A 10 7.15 -49.76 27.61
C ASP A 10 6.40 -48.80 28.56
N PHE A 11 6.64 -48.90 29.88
CA PHE A 11 6.10 -47.95 30.87
C PHE A 11 6.75 -46.56 30.75
N LEU A 12 8.07 -46.49 30.52
CA LEU A 12 8.79 -45.22 30.28
C LEU A 12 8.35 -44.56 28.96
N ILE A 13 8.12 -45.34 27.90
CA ILE A 13 7.63 -44.85 26.61
C ILE A 13 6.18 -44.36 26.72
N LYS A 14 5.30 -45.13 27.39
CA LYS A 14 3.90 -44.73 27.60
C LYS A 14 3.75 -43.55 28.54
N GLY A 15 4.59 -43.43 29.57
CA GLY A 15 4.61 -42.29 30.49
C GLY A 15 5.18 -41.01 29.88
N SER A 16 6.09 -41.12 28.90
CA SER A 16 6.69 -39.96 28.21
C SER A 16 5.86 -39.43 27.04
N MET A 17 5.01 -40.25 26.42
CA MET A 17 4.09 -39.86 25.34
C MET A 17 3.17 -38.66 25.67
N PRO A 18 2.51 -38.59 26.84
CA PRO A 18 1.72 -37.43 27.25
C PRO A 18 2.56 -36.16 27.37
N ILE A 19 3.78 -36.26 27.89
CA ILE A 19 4.71 -35.13 28.04
C ILE A 19 5.13 -34.61 26.66
N VAL A 20 5.45 -35.52 25.73
CA VAL A 20 5.71 -35.18 24.32
C VAL A 20 4.49 -34.50 23.70
N GLY A 21 3.29 -35.01 23.94
CA GLY A 21 2.04 -34.40 23.48
C GLY A 21 1.84 -32.96 23.99
N VAL A 22 2.14 -32.70 25.26
CA VAL A 22 2.08 -31.35 25.86
C VAL A 22 3.12 -30.43 25.23
N ILE A 23 4.36 -30.89 25.04
CA ILE A 23 5.43 -30.09 24.43
C ILE A 23 5.09 -29.75 22.97
N VAL A 24 4.62 -30.73 22.20
CA VAL A 24 4.18 -30.53 20.80
C VAL A 24 2.99 -29.58 20.75
N GLY A 25 1.99 -29.77 21.63
CA GLY A 25 0.84 -28.89 21.74
C GLY A 25 1.23 -27.44 22.07
N TYR A 26 2.16 -27.24 23.00
CA TYR A 26 2.71 -25.93 23.34
C TYR A 26 3.46 -25.29 22.16
N LEU A 27 4.30 -26.05 21.46
CA LEU A 27 5.03 -25.54 20.29
C LEU A 27 4.09 -25.15 19.15
N ILE A 28 3.06 -25.95 18.89
CA ILE A 28 2.03 -25.64 17.88
C ILE A 28 1.24 -24.39 18.29
N ALA A 29 0.81 -24.30 19.55
CA ALA A 29 0.09 -23.14 20.06
C ALA A 29 0.94 -21.86 19.98
N ASN A 30 2.21 -21.92 20.36
CA ASN A 30 3.12 -20.78 20.30
C ASN A 30 3.40 -20.35 18.86
N LYS A 31 3.65 -21.30 17.95
CA LYS A 31 3.79 -21.00 16.50
C LYS A 31 2.51 -20.39 15.93
N LYS A 32 1.34 -20.92 16.28
CA LYS A 32 0.04 -20.38 15.87
C LYS A 32 -0.14 -18.94 16.36
N TYR A 33 0.20 -18.67 17.62
CA TYR A 33 0.13 -17.33 18.20
C TYR A 33 1.04 -16.32 17.50
N ILE A 34 2.31 -16.68 17.26
CA ILE A 34 3.27 -15.83 16.53
C ILE A 34 2.78 -15.57 15.10
N PHE A 35 2.29 -16.60 14.41
CA PHE A 35 1.73 -16.47 13.07
C PHE A 35 0.52 -15.51 13.06
N GLN A 36 -0.40 -15.69 14.00
CA GLN A 36 -1.61 -14.87 14.09
C GLN A 36 -1.28 -13.40 14.41
N LYS A 37 -0.39 -13.14 15.37
CA LYS A 37 0.08 -11.78 15.68
C LYS A 37 0.76 -11.11 14.50
N THR A 38 1.61 -11.86 13.78
CA THR A 38 2.28 -11.36 12.57
C THR A 38 1.24 -11.04 11.49
N TYR A 39 0.26 -11.93 11.30
CA TYR A 39 -0.83 -11.74 10.34
C TYR A 39 -1.67 -10.49 10.64
N ASP A 40 -2.05 -10.28 11.90
CA ASP A 40 -2.82 -9.10 12.33
C ASP A 40 -2.06 -7.79 12.06
N GLN A 41 -0.74 -7.79 12.30
CA GLN A 41 0.12 -6.65 11.97
C GLN A 41 0.18 -6.39 10.46
N LYS A 42 0.28 -7.44 9.64
CA LYS A 42 0.22 -7.30 8.17
C LYS A 42 -1.12 -6.67 7.77
N LEU A 43 -2.22 -7.15 8.33
CA LEU A 43 -3.56 -6.68 8.00
C LEU A 43 -3.75 -5.19 8.32
N LEU A 44 -3.28 -4.74 9.48
CA LEU A 44 -3.28 -3.31 9.85
C LEU A 44 -2.46 -2.46 8.87
N CYS A 45 -1.28 -2.95 8.47
CA CYS A 45 -0.43 -2.31 7.47
C CYS A 45 -1.14 -2.18 6.11
N LEU A 46 -1.80 -3.24 5.63
CA LEU A 46 -2.60 -3.19 4.39
C LEU A 46 -3.70 -2.14 4.44
N ILE A 47 -4.41 -2.06 5.57
CA ILE A 47 -5.48 -1.08 5.76
C ILE A 47 -4.92 0.34 5.73
N ASP A 48 -3.80 0.60 6.39
CA ASP A 48 -3.17 1.92 6.41
C ASP A 48 -2.67 2.32 5.01
N LEU A 49 -1.97 1.43 4.31
CA LEU A 49 -1.53 1.63 2.93
C LEU A 49 -2.71 1.99 2.02
N TYR A 50 -3.82 1.25 2.10
CA TYR A 50 -5.00 1.54 1.29
C TYR A 50 -5.60 2.92 1.61
N LYS A 51 -5.69 3.28 2.90
CA LYS A 51 -6.18 4.60 3.32
C LYS A 51 -5.30 5.72 2.75
N GLN A 52 -3.98 5.55 2.78
CA GLN A 52 -3.05 6.53 2.21
C GLN A 52 -3.21 6.65 0.68
N ILE A 53 -3.37 5.54 -0.04
CA ILE A 53 -3.66 5.54 -1.49
C ILE A 53 -4.94 6.32 -1.80
N VAL A 54 -6.02 6.08 -1.06
CA VAL A 54 -7.29 6.81 -1.21
C VAL A 54 -7.11 8.30 -0.93
N ARG A 55 -6.38 8.66 0.13
CA ARG A 55 -6.08 10.05 0.46
C ARG A 55 -5.31 10.75 -0.66
N LEU A 56 -4.24 10.13 -1.16
CA LEU A 56 -3.40 10.70 -2.21
C LEU A 56 -4.20 10.94 -3.50
N GLU A 57 -5.02 9.97 -3.91
CA GLU A 57 -5.93 10.14 -5.05
C GLU A 57 -6.91 11.30 -4.86
N PHE A 58 -7.51 11.41 -3.67
CA PHE A 58 -8.43 12.49 -3.35
C PHE A 58 -7.76 13.87 -3.41
N VAL A 59 -6.56 14.00 -2.82
CA VAL A 59 -5.80 15.25 -2.82
C VAL A 59 -5.45 15.68 -4.24
N LEU A 60 -5.01 14.75 -5.08
CA LEU A 60 -4.68 15.02 -6.47
C LEU A 60 -5.93 15.42 -7.29
N LYS A 61 -7.06 14.72 -7.09
CA LYS A 61 -8.35 15.09 -7.67
C LYS A 61 -8.77 16.52 -7.33
N ARG A 62 -8.69 16.86 -6.04
CA ARG A 62 -9.02 18.19 -5.54
C ARG A 62 -8.13 19.25 -6.17
N TYR A 63 -6.83 18.99 -6.27
CA TYR A 63 -5.90 19.92 -6.93
C TYR A 63 -6.31 20.16 -8.38
N VAL A 64 -6.46 19.12 -9.18
CA VAL A 64 -6.73 19.29 -10.62
C VAL A 64 -8.09 19.98 -10.86
N HIS A 65 -9.12 19.65 -10.07
CA HIS A 65 -10.46 20.22 -10.25
C HIS A 65 -10.59 21.68 -9.81
N PHE A 66 -9.95 22.06 -8.70
CA PHE A 66 -10.20 23.38 -8.09
C PHE A 66 -9.03 24.34 -8.31
N ILE A 67 -7.79 23.89 -8.03
CA ILE A 67 -6.62 24.77 -8.00
C ILE A 67 -5.96 24.82 -9.37
N GLY A 68 -5.72 23.65 -9.97
CA GLY A 68 -5.08 23.50 -11.28
C GLY A 68 -5.89 24.12 -12.43
N ALA A 69 -7.20 24.24 -12.28
CA ALA A 69 -8.10 24.83 -13.27
C ALA A 69 -8.03 26.37 -13.34
N GLU A 70 -7.48 27.05 -12.33
CA GLU A 70 -7.46 28.52 -12.27
C GLU A 70 -6.45 29.13 -13.24
N MET A 71 -6.85 29.97 -14.19
CA MET A 71 -5.93 30.50 -15.23
C MET A 71 -5.39 31.92 -14.96
N THR A 72 -5.68 32.48 -13.79
CA THR A 72 -5.24 33.84 -13.41
C THR A 72 -3.73 33.92 -13.15
N LYS A 73 -3.10 35.06 -13.43
CA LYS A 73 -1.67 35.27 -13.13
C LYS A 73 -1.35 35.10 -11.64
N ASP A 74 -2.24 35.55 -10.77
CA ASP A 74 -2.05 35.51 -9.31
C ASP A 74 -2.22 34.10 -8.71
N SER A 75 -2.74 33.12 -9.48
CA SER A 75 -2.95 31.75 -8.99
C SER A 75 -1.77 30.81 -9.25
N ILE A 76 -0.76 31.23 -10.04
CA ILE A 76 0.32 30.33 -10.45
C ILE A 76 1.24 29.94 -9.29
N ASP A 77 1.54 30.88 -8.40
CA ASP A 77 2.37 30.63 -7.23
C ASP A 77 1.65 29.67 -6.27
N ASN A 78 0.34 29.87 -6.06
CA ASN A 78 -0.50 28.97 -5.26
C ASN A 78 -0.58 27.56 -5.87
N LYS A 79 -0.69 27.43 -7.20
CA LYS A 79 -0.62 26.14 -7.90
C LYS A 79 0.70 25.42 -7.64
N ILE A 80 1.81 26.13 -7.76
CA ILE A 80 3.16 25.57 -7.57
C ILE A 80 3.36 25.14 -6.12
N GLU A 81 2.99 26.00 -5.16
CA GLU A 81 3.08 25.70 -3.74
C GLU A 81 2.26 24.47 -3.39
N THR A 82 0.98 24.45 -3.76
CA THR A 82 0.10 23.31 -3.48
C THR A 82 0.62 22.04 -4.14
N LEU A 83 1.07 22.09 -5.40
CA LEU A 83 1.60 20.91 -6.08
C LEU A 83 2.88 20.39 -5.39
N ASN A 84 3.70 21.28 -4.84
CA ASN A 84 4.89 20.89 -4.08
C ASN A 84 4.53 20.21 -2.75
N GLU A 85 3.49 20.66 -2.06
CA GLU A 85 2.97 19.97 -0.86
C GLU A 85 2.48 18.56 -1.22
N ILE A 86 1.74 18.43 -2.33
CA ILE A 86 1.25 17.14 -2.83
C ILE A 86 2.42 16.18 -3.13
N LYS A 87 3.50 16.69 -3.74
CA LYS A 87 4.71 15.90 -4.01
C LYS A 87 5.42 15.49 -2.72
N LYS A 88 5.53 16.39 -1.73
CA LYS A 88 6.14 16.07 -0.42
C LYS A 88 5.36 14.97 0.30
N ASP A 89 4.03 15.07 0.30
CA ASP A 89 3.15 14.04 0.89
C ASP A 89 3.28 12.70 0.16
N PHE A 90 3.35 12.73 -1.17
CA PHE A 90 3.59 11.55 -1.99
C PHE A 90 4.95 10.89 -1.69
N GLN A 91 6.02 11.68 -1.55
CA GLN A 91 7.35 11.16 -1.23
C GLN A 91 7.39 10.45 0.13
N LYS A 92 6.69 10.98 1.13
CA LYS A 92 6.56 10.32 2.45
C LYS A 92 5.87 8.95 2.31
N PHE A 93 4.78 8.89 1.54
CA PHE A 93 4.10 7.62 1.26
C PHE A 93 4.99 6.64 0.50
N GLN A 94 5.70 7.11 -0.54
CA GLN A 94 6.59 6.28 -1.34
C GLN A 94 7.70 5.65 -0.48
N HIS A 95 8.30 6.44 0.41
CA HIS A 95 9.31 5.94 1.33
C HIS A 95 8.75 4.89 2.29
N GLY A 96 7.61 5.18 2.92
CA GLY A 96 6.93 4.22 3.80
C GLY A 96 6.50 2.94 3.09
N PHE A 97 6.09 3.04 1.82
CA PHE A 97 5.76 1.86 1.01
C PHE A 97 6.99 0.97 0.77
N TRP A 98 8.15 1.54 0.46
CA TRP A 98 9.37 0.75 0.26
C TRP A 98 9.84 0.03 1.54
N GLU A 99 9.64 0.63 2.71
CA GLU A 99 9.89 -0.05 3.98
C GLU A 99 8.95 -1.24 4.21
N MET A 100 7.72 -1.16 3.68
CA MET A 100 6.66 -2.16 3.86
C MET A 100 6.60 -3.21 2.75
N GLU A 101 7.30 -3.01 1.63
CA GLU A 101 7.27 -3.89 0.45
C GLU A 101 7.55 -5.36 0.80
N ILE A 102 8.46 -5.60 1.77
CA ILE A 102 8.87 -6.94 2.25
C ILE A 102 7.69 -7.77 2.77
N VAL A 103 6.61 -7.10 3.21
CA VAL A 103 5.49 -7.74 3.91
C VAL A 103 4.37 -8.16 2.94
N LEU A 104 4.34 -7.55 1.76
CA LEU A 104 3.29 -7.67 0.74
C LEU A 104 3.59 -8.80 -0.25
N ASP A 105 2.55 -9.33 -0.90
CA ASP A 105 2.73 -10.22 -2.04
C ASP A 105 3.10 -9.44 -3.31
N ASP A 106 3.88 -10.07 -4.20
CA ASP A 106 4.39 -9.45 -5.43
C ASP A 106 3.29 -8.80 -6.29
N ASN A 107 2.11 -9.41 -6.35
CA ASN A 107 0.99 -8.89 -7.14
C ASN A 107 0.35 -7.64 -6.53
N THR A 108 0.25 -7.55 -5.20
CA THR A 108 -0.16 -6.31 -4.51
C THR A 108 0.89 -5.23 -4.67
N THR A 109 2.17 -5.59 -4.52
CA THR A 109 3.32 -4.69 -4.71
C THR A 109 3.34 -4.08 -6.11
N ASP A 110 3.17 -4.89 -7.16
CA ASP A 110 3.12 -4.43 -8.56
C ASP A 110 1.98 -3.43 -8.81
N LYS A 111 0.81 -3.66 -8.22
CA LYS A 111 -0.33 -2.74 -8.37
C LYS A 111 -0.07 -1.41 -7.69
N ILE A 112 0.57 -1.42 -6.51
CA ILE A 112 0.94 -0.18 -5.82
C ILE A 112 2.07 0.54 -6.57
N LYS A 113 3.05 -0.17 -7.13
CA LYS A 113 4.07 0.43 -8.01
C LYS A 113 3.45 1.14 -9.20
N LYS A 114 2.47 0.51 -9.87
CA LYS A 114 1.69 1.16 -10.95
C LYS A 114 0.95 2.42 -10.48
N PHE A 115 0.42 2.42 -9.26
CA PHE A 115 -0.16 3.63 -8.66
C PHE A 115 0.89 4.72 -8.47
N LEU A 116 2.06 4.40 -7.91
CA LEU A 116 3.17 5.34 -7.73
C LEU A 116 3.64 5.94 -9.06
N GLU A 117 3.87 5.09 -10.06
CA GLU A 117 4.28 5.49 -11.41
C GLU A 117 3.27 6.44 -12.05
N LYS A 118 1.98 6.10 -11.98
CA LYS A 118 0.90 6.94 -12.51
C LYS A 118 0.82 8.28 -11.77
N TYR A 119 1.04 8.28 -10.45
CA TYR A 119 1.07 9.50 -9.64
C TYR A 119 2.24 10.42 -10.03
N ILE A 120 3.42 9.85 -10.27
CA ILE A 120 4.60 10.57 -10.77
C ILE A 120 4.32 11.16 -12.16
N GLU A 121 3.73 10.37 -13.06
CA GLU A 121 3.34 10.83 -14.40
C GLU A 121 2.43 12.07 -14.31
N ILE A 122 1.37 12.00 -13.52
CA ILE A 122 0.40 13.10 -13.36
C ILE A 122 1.09 14.34 -12.78
N THR A 123 1.81 14.19 -11.66
CA THR A 123 2.44 15.34 -11.00
C THR A 123 3.52 15.99 -11.87
N SER A 124 4.21 15.20 -12.71
CA SER A 124 5.17 15.72 -13.69
C SER A 124 4.49 16.55 -14.76
N LYS A 125 3.37 16.06 -15.34
CA LYS A 125 2.59 16.82 -16.32
C LYS A 125 2.00 18.11 -15.75
N LEU A 126 1.50 18.08 -14.51
CA LEU A 126 1.03 19.27 -13.81
C LEU A 126 2.16 20.28 -13.55
N THR A 127 3.38 19.81 -13.31
CA THR A 127 4.55 20.69 -13.17
C THR A 127 4.88 21.39 -14.47
N VAL A 128 4.91 20.64 -15.58
CA VAL A 128 5.12 21.20 -16.92
C VAL A 128 4.00 22.18 -17.28
N SER A 129 2.76 21.86 -16.93
CA SER A 129 1.62 22.77 -17.11
C SER A 129 1.82 24.10 -16.38
N ASN A 130 2.24 24.07 -15.12
CA ASN A 130 2.52 25.27 -14.35
C ASN A 130 3.70 26.08 -14.94
N ILE A 131 4.79 25.41 -15.34
CA ILE A 131 5.95 26.07 -15.98
C ILE A 131 5.54 26.78 -17.27
N ASN A 132 4.77 26.10 -18.14
CA ASN A 132 4.30 26.70 -19.39
C ASN A 132 3.39 27.90 -19.15
N GLN A 133 2.52 27.84 -18.12
CA GLN A 133 1.70 28.99 -17.72
C GLN A 133 2.56 30.18 -17.25
N GLN A 134 3.64 29.93 -16.49
CA GLN A 134 4.59 30.98 -16.09
C GLN A 134 5.33 31.59 -17.29
N LEU A 135 5.66 30.79 -18.30
CA LEU A 135 6.30 31.23 -19.54
C LEU A 135 5.34 31.93 -20.52
N GLY A 136 4.03 31.96 -20.22
CA GLY A 136 3.00 32.53 -21.08
C GLY A 136 2.52 31.60 -22.20
N ASP A 137 2.98 30.35 -22.25
CA ASP A 137 2.50 29.31 -23.17
C ASP A 137 1.26 28.61 -22.60
N LEU A 138 0.11 29.29 -22.74
CA LEU A 138 -1.17 28.81 -22.25
C LEU A 138 -1.68 27.58 -23.01
N GLU A 139 -1.29 27.40 -24.28
CA GLU A 139 -1.70 26.25 -25.09
C GLU A 139 -1.07 24.96 -24.54
N GLN A 140 0.26 24.93 -24.40
CA GLN A 140 0.94 23.77 -23.82
C GLN A 140 0.56 23.54 -22.37
N SER A 141 0.31 24.62 -21.61
CA SER A 141 -0.20 24.50 -20.24
C SER A 141 -1.53 23.75 -20.18
N ASN A 142 -2.49 24.15 -21.02
CA ASN A 142 -3.82 23.54 -21.10
C ASN A 142 -3.77 22.09 -21.58
N ILE A 143 -2.91 21.77 -22.56
CA ILE A 143 -2.71 20.40 -23.05
C ILE A 143 -2.27 19.50 -21.88
N LYS A 144 -1.23 19.92 -21.14
CA LYS A 144 -0.69 19.12 -20.04
C LYS A 144 -1.63 19.02 -18.84
N TRP A 145 -2.38 20.07 -18.55
CA TRP A 145 -3.43 20.01 -17.53
C TRP A 145 -4.55 19.05 -17.93
N ASN A 146 -5.05 19.13 -19.17
CA ASN A 146 -6.11 18.23 -19.67
C ASN A 146 -5.67 16.76 -19.67
N GLU A 147 -4.44 16.48 -20.11
CA GLU A 147 -3.86 15.13 -20.01
C GLU A 147 -3.87 14.64 -18.55
N SER A 148 -3.44 15.48 -17.61
CA SER A 148 -3.42 15.17 -16.18
C SER A 148 -4.82 14.95 -15.62
N PHE A 149 -5.79 15.79 -16.00
CA PHE A 149 -7.18 15.66 -15.60
C PHE A 149 -7.78 14.32 -16.02
N LYS A 150 -7.53 13.90 -17.26
CA LYS A 150 -7.97 12.60 -17.76
C LYS A 150 -7.36 11.46 -16.95
N LEU A 151 -6.04 11.47 -16.75
CA LEU A 151 -5.34 10.42 -15.99
C LEU A 151 -5.85 10.30 -14.54
N VAL A 152 -6.14 11.43 -13.88
CA VAL A 152 -6.71 11.44 -12.53
C VAL A 152 -8.16 10.92 -12.49
N SER A 153 -8.92 11.21 -13.54
CA SER A 153 -10.36 10.91 -13.60
C SER A 153 -10.68 9.51 -14.14
N SER A 154 -9.74 8.85 -14.83
CA SER A 154 -9.89 7.46 -15.29
C SER A 154 -8.85 6.52 -14.65
N ASP A 155 -7.59 6.67 -15.05
CA ASP A 155 -6.55 5.66 -14.84
C ASP A 155 -6.26 5.46 -13.36
N LEU A 156 -6.15 6.56 -12.61
CA LEU A 156 -5.85 6.51 -11.19
C LEU A 156 -7.00 5.85 -10.40
N ILE A 157 -8.24 6.04 -10.83
CA ILE A 157 -9.42 5.38 -10.24
C ILE A 157 -9.36 3.87 -10.51
N GLU A 158 -9.09 3.49 -11.77
CA GLU A 158 -9.04 2.09 -12.17
C GLU A 158 -7.93 1.33 -11.41
N ILE A 159 -6.74 1.93 -11.29
CA ILE A 159 -5.63 1.34 -10.52
C ILE A 159 -6.02 1.19 -9.04
N LYS A 160 -6.62 2.23 -8.44
CA LYS A 160 -7.10 2.18 -7.05
C LYS A 160 -8.14 1.07 -6.84
N ASP A 161 -9.05 0.88 -7.79
CA ASP A 161 -10.08 -0.16 -7.69
C ASP A 161 -9.49 -1.56 -7.83
N LYS A 162 -8.49 -1.75 -8.70
CA LYS A 162 -7.70 -3.00 -8.78
C LYS A 162 -7.01 -3.29 -7.44
N ILE A 163 -6.41 -2.28 -6.82
CA ILE A 163 -5.77 -2.38 -5.50
C ILE A 163 -6.80 -2.74 -4.42
N LYS A 164 -7.98 -2.09 -4.43
CA LYS A 164 -9.09 -2.37 -3.51
C LYS A 164 -9.56 -3.81 -3.58
N ILE A 165 -9.65 -4.37 -4.79
CA ILE A 165 -10.04 -5.77 -4.99
C ILE A 165 -9.03 -6.71 -4.36
N GLU A 166 -7.73 -6.45 -4.53
CA GLU A 166 -6.69 -7.27 -3.89
C GLU A 166 -6.71 -7.15 -2.38
N PHE A 167 -6.79 -5.94 -1.84
CA PHE A 167 -6.92 -5.77 -0.39
C PHE A 167 -8.14 -6.51 0.16
N LYS A 168 -9.30 -6.43 -0.51
CA LYS A 168 -10.48 -7.22 -0.13
C LYS A 168 -10.25 -8.73 -0.18
N LYS A 169 -9.53 -9.25 -1.18
CA LYS A 169 -9.19 -10.67 -1.26
C LYS A 169 -8.26 -11.08 -0.11
N THR A 170 -7.26 -10.27 0.20
CA THR A 170 -6.31 -10.54 1.29
C THR A 170 -6.98 -10.49 2.65
N LEU A 171 -7.93 -9.56 2.86
CA LEU A 171 -8.77 -9.52 4.05
C LEU A 171 -9.71 -10.73 4.16
N LYS A 172 -10.28 -11.21 3.03
CA LYS A 172 -11.21 -12.35 3.01
C LYS A 172 -10.52 -13.71 3.19
N LYS A 173 -9.26 -13.87 2.78
CA LYS A 173 -8.47 -15.08 3.05
C LYS A 173 -8.09 -15.24 4.53
N GLY A 174 -8.31 -14.20 5.35
CA GLY A 174 -8.08 -14.20 6.79
C GLY A 174 -9.26 -14.62 7.66
N PHE A 175 -10.41 -14.94 7.05
CA PHE A 175 -11.59 -15.50 7.69
C PHE A 175 -11.86 -16.90 7.11
#